data_AF-A0A836LHN1-F1
#
_entry.id   AF-A0A836LHN1-F1
#
_cell.length_a   1.000
_cell.length_b   1.000
_cell.length_c   1.000
_cell.angle_alpha   90.00
_cell.angle_beta   90.00
_cell.angle_gamma   90.00
#
_symmetry.space_group_name_H-M   'P 1'
#
loop_
_entity.id
_entity.type
_entity.pdbx_description
1 polymer ?
#
loop_
_entity_poly.entity_id
_entity_poly.type
_entity_poly.pdbx_seq_one_letter_code
_entity_poly.pdbx_strand_id
1 'polypeptide(L)' 'MIVTGNFGDDSKIIALGDPQPVRNSSTGAWNVTMSVLPPETKSMVKVEDVNGLIGMYSGVPLHRDEPREASPEGGGAD' A
#
# COMPACT_ATOMS: atom_id res chain seq x y z
N MET A 1 -1.97 -1.57 -7.98
CA MET A 1 -1.72 -0.13 -7.77
C MET A 1 -1.37 0.10 -6.32
N ILE A 2 -0.39 0.95 -6.04
CA ILE A 2 -0.09 1.41 -4.68
C ILE A 2 -0.50 2.88 -4.60
N VAL A 3 -1.26 3.25 -3.56
CA VAL A 3 -1.71 4.61 -3.29
C VAL A 3 -1.20 5.03 -1.92
N THR A 4 -0.63 6.23 -1.83
CA THR A 4 -0.16 6.83 -0.57
C THR A 4 -0.81 8.19 -0.39
N GLY A 5 -1.39 8.43 0.79
CA GLY A 5 -1.86 9.74 1.23
C GLY A 5 -0.97 10.25 2.35
N ASN A 6 -0.40 11.45 2.16
CA ASN A 6 0.29 12.20 3.21
C ASN A 6 -0.60 13.34 3.68
N PHE A 7 -0.93 13.34 4.97
CA PHE A 7 -1.78 14.33 5.60
C PHE A 7 -0.94 15.09 6.62
N GLY A 8 -1.13 16.40 6.71
CA GLY A 8 -0.37 17.21 7.66
C GLY A 8 -0.66 16.86 9.11
N ASP A 9 0.10 17.49 9.99
CA ASP A 9 -0.08 17.41 11.43
C ASP A 9 -1.51 17.79 11.85
N ASP A 10 -1.94 17.26 12.99
CA ASP A 10 -3.28 17.44 13.57
C ASP A 10 -4.48 16.98 12.72
N SER A 11 -4.26 16.45 11.52
CA SER A 11 -5.31 15.79 10.73
C SER A 11 -5.95 14.66 11.54
N LYS A 12 -7.29 14.59 11.52
CA LYS A 12 -8.08 13.58 12.23
C LYS A 12 -8.45 12.46 11.27
N ILE A 13 -7.62 11.42 11.27
CA ILE A 13 -7.70 10.32 10.31
C ILE A 13 -8.20 9.06 11.02
N ILE A 14 -9.17 8.41 10.39
CA ILE A 14 -9.69 7.11 10.79
C ILE A 14 -9.35 6.13 9.68
N ALA A 15 -8.52 5.14 9.98
CA ALA A 15 -8.18 4.06 9.06
C ALA A 15 -9.45 3.27 8.69
N LEU A 16 -9.66 3.02 7.40
CA LEU A 16 -10.74 2.18 6.92
C LEU A 16 -10.12 0.93 6.28
N GLY A 17 -10.47 -0.25 6.79
CA GLY A 17 -9.94 -1.52 6.28
C GLY A 17 -8.50 -1.79 6.69
N ASP A 18 -7.71 -2.30 5.73
CA ASP A 18 -6.36 -2.83 5.96
C ASP A 18 -5.24 -1.80 6.24
N PRO A 19 -5.22 -0.58 5.67
CA PRO A 19 -4.06 0.28 5.81
C PRO A 19 -3.87 0.76 7.26
N GLN A 20 -2.64 0.66 7.75
CA GLN A 20 -2.23 1.18 9.05
C GLN A 20 -1.58 2.56 8.87
N PRO A 21 -2.24 3.65 9.30
CA PRO A 21 -1.64 4.98 9.27
C PRO A 21 -0.37 5.01 10.13
N VAL A 22 0.72 5.53 9.56
CA VAL A 22 1.97 5.73 10.25
C VAL A 22 2.13 7.21 10.53
N ARG A 23 2.19 7.59 11.81
CA ARG A 23 2.48 8.97 12.21
C ARG A 23 3.98 9.22 12.19
N ASN A 24 4.40 10.28 11.50
CA ASN A 24 5.77 10.76 11.58
C ASN A 24 5.97 11.51 12.91
N SER A 25 6.86 11.00 13.77
CA SER A 25 7.11 11.57 15.09
C SER A 25 7.82 12.93 15.07
N SER A 26 8.51 13.27 13.97
CA SER A 26 9.24 14.55 13.84
C SER A 26 8.38 15.69 13.32
N THR A 27 7.37 15.40 12.49
CA THR A 27 6.51 16.42 11.87
C THR A 27 5.07 16.35 12.33
N GLY A 28 4.64 15.29 13.02
CA GLY A 28 3.25 15.07 13.42
C GLY A 28 2.32 14.61 12.29
N ALA A 29 2.77 14.67 11.04
CA ALA A 29 2.06 14.29 9.83
C ALA A 29 1.77 12.77 9.76
N TRP A 30 0.74 12.40 9.01
CA TRP A 30 0.33 11.01 8.80
C TRP A 30 0.66 10.54 7.39
N ASN A 31 1.22 9.35 7.28
CA ASN A 31 1.34 8.62 6.03
C ASN A 31 0.43 7.41 6.05
N VAL A 32 -0.37 7.25 5.02
CA VAL A 32 -1.23 6.08 4.84
C VAL A 32 -0.93 5.50 3.48
N THR A 33 -0.71 4.19 3.39
CA THR A 33 -0.42 3.51 2.11
C THR A 33 -1.30 2.29 1.96
N MET A 34 -1.84 2.08 0.76
CA MET A 34 -2.74 0.97 0.44
C MET A 34 -2.41 0.40 -0.94
N SER A 35 -2.49 -0.93 -1.05
CA SER A 35 -2.43 -1.64 -2.33
C SER A 35 -3.82 -2.03 -2.79
N VAL A 36 -4.12 -1.78 -4.07
CA VAL A 36 -5.38 -2.11 -4.73
C VAL A 36 -5.08 -2.98 -5.96
N LEU A 37 -5.65 -4.18 -6.01
CA LEU A 37 -5.55 -5.09 -7.15
C LEU A 37 -6.75 -4.86 -8.09
N PRO A 38 -6.60 -4.83 -9.42
CA PRO A 38 -7.76 -4.82 -10.31
C PRO A 38 -8.55 -6.15 -10.26
N PRO A 39 -9.89 -6.14 -10.33
CA PRO A 39 -10.80 -4.98 -10.40
C PRO A 39 -11.38 -4.58 -9.03
N GLU A 40 -10.57 -4.50 -7.98
CA GLU A 40 -11.02 -4.16 -6.62
C GLU A 40 -11.21 -2.65 -6.44
N THR A 41 -12.11 -2.31 -5.51
CA THR A 41 -12.22 -0.97 -4.92
C THR A 41 -12.08 -1.12 -3.41
N LYS A 42 -11.24 -0.28 -2.79
CA LYS A 42 -11.00 -0.29 -1.34
C LYS A 42 -11.11 1.13 -0.78
N SER A 43 -11.75 1.25 0.37
CA SER A 43 -11.72 2.48 1.18
C SER A 43 -10.41 2.51 1.98
N MET A 44 -9.75 3.67 2.02
CA MET A 44 -8.43 3.81 2.65
C MET A 44 -8.53 4.47 4.03
N VAL A 45 -9.11 5.67 4.08
CA VAL A 45 -9.30 6.44 5.30
C VAL A 45 -10.58 7.27 5.21
N LYS A 46 -11.18 7.55 6.36
CA LYS A 46 -12.07 8.70 6.56
C LYS A 46 -11.25 9.79 7.22
N VAL A 47 -11.37 11.02 6.73
CA VAL A 47 -10.76 12.18 7.38
C VAL A 47 -11.88 13.08 7.86
N GLU A 48 -11.91 13.32 9.17
CA GLU A 48 -12.92 14.18 9.79
C GLU A 48 -12.49 15.65 9.77
N ASP A 49 -11.18 15.88 9.78
CA ASP A 49 -10.56 17.19 9.67
C ASP A 49 -9.21 17.04 8.94
N VAL A 50 -9.01 17.81 7.87
CA VAL A 50 -7.85 17.68 6.98
C VAL A 50 -6.99 18.93 7.08
N ASN A 51 -5.76 18.76 7.55
CA ASN A 51 -4.73 19.80 7.48
C ASN A 51 -3.74 19.43 6.37
N GLY A 52 -4.04 19.84 5.15
CA GLY A 52 -3.24 19.51 3.97
C GLY A 52 -3.32 18.03 3.55
N LEU A 53 -3.24 17.78 2.25
CA LEU A 53 -3.22 16.45 1.68
C LEU A 53 -2.37 16.44 0.42
N ILE A 54 -1.41 15.52 0.37
CA ILE A 54 -0.67 15.17 -0.84
C ILE A 54 -0.95 13.69 -1.14
N GLY A 55 -1.58 13.44 -2.28
CA GLY A 55 -1.82 12.10 -2.81
C GLY A 55 -0.73 11.69 -3.81
N MET A 56 -0.23 10.47 -3.65
CA MET A 56 0.74 9.85 -4.56
C MET A 56 0.22 8.47 -4.98
N TYR A 57 0.49 8.06 -6.21
CA TYR A 57 0.12 6.74 -6.70
C TYR A 57 1.21 6.16 -7.60
N SER A 58 1.31 4.83 -7.63
CA SER A 58 2.17 4.10 -8.56
C SER A 58 1.49 2.85 -9.08
N GLY A 59 1.68 2.60 -10.38
CA GLY A 59 1.31 1.34 -11.02
C GLY A 59 2.43 0.32 -10.81
N VAL A 60 2.08 -0.85 -10.28
CA VAL A 60 2.99 -2.01 -10.22
C VAL A 60 2.40 -3.08 -11.14
N PRO A 61 3.17 -3.59 -12.13
CA PRO A 61 2.71 -4.69 -12.97
C PRO A 61 2.34 -5.88 -12.08
N LEU A 62 1.18 -6.49 -12.35
CA LEU A 62 0.87 -7.78 -11.75
C LEU A 62 1.75 -8.82 -12.44
N HIS A 63 2.68 -9.43 -11.70
CA HIS A 63 3.21 -10.70 -12.15
C HIS A 63 2.06 -11.69 -12.10
N ARG A 64 1.64 -12.19 -13.27
CA ARG A 64 0.93 -13.46 -13.29
C ARG A 64 1.89 -14.45 -12.65
N ASP A 65 1.40 -15.25 -11.71
CA ASP A 65 2.11 -16.44 -11.29
C ASP A 65 2.34 -17.29 -12.54
N GLU A 66 3.46 -17.09 -13.22
CA GLU A 66 3.97 -18.11 -14.11
C GLU A 66 4.26 -19.30 -13.18
N PRO A 67 3.76 -20.50 -13.51
CA PRO A 67 4.19 -21.68 -12.79
C PRO A 67 5.71 -21.66 -12.84
N ARG A 68 6.37 -21.57 -11.68
CA ARG A 68 7.78 -21.96 -11.61
C ARG A 68 7.81 -23.37 -12.16
N GLU A 69 8.35 -23.56 -13.36
CA GLU A 69 8.80 -24.88 -13.77
C GLU A 69 9.65 -25.37 -12.61
N ALA A 70 9.22 -26.48 -11.99
CA ALA A 70 10.05 -27.16 -11.02
C ALA A 70 11.38 -27.41 -11.73
N SER A 71 12.46 -26.79 -11.25
CA SER A 71 13.80 -27.14 -11.68
C SER A 71 13.88 -28.67 -11.59
N PRO A 72 14.24 -29.38 -12.67
CA PRO A 72 14.33 -30.82 -12.60
C PRO A 72 15.30 -31.16 -11.47
N GLU A 73 14.83 -31.95 -10.51
CA GLU A 73 15.71 -32.73 -9.66
C GLU A 73 16.49 -33.67 -10.60
N GLY A 74 17.57 -33.18 -11.20
CA GLY A 74 18.64 -34.02 -11.69
C GLY A 74 19.37 -34.51 -10.44
N GLY A 75 19.22 -35.76 -10.00
CA GLY A 75 19.38 -36.95 -10.82
C GLY A 75 20.87 -37.12 -11.07
N GLY A 76 21.55 -37.82 -10.15
CA GLY A 76 23.01 -37.83 -10.08
C GLY A 76 23.71 -38.62 -11.17
N ALA A 77 25.03 -38.43 -11.22
CA ALA A 77 26.07 -39.42 -11.52
C ALA A 77 27.43 -38.73 -11.37
N ASP A 78 28.19 -39.12 -10.34
CA ASP A 78 29.58 -39.57 -10.44
C ASP A 78 30.05 -40.12 -9.08
#